data_AF-A0A0K8TIA8-F1
#
_entry.id   AF-A0A0K8TIA8-F1
#
_cell.length_a   1.000
_cell.length_b   1.000
_cell.length_c   1.000
_cell.angle_alpha   90.00
_cell.angle_beta   90.00
_cell.angle_gamma   90.00
#
_symmetry.space_group_name_H-M   'P 1'
#
loop_
_entity.id
_entity.type
_entity.pdbx_description
1 polymer ?
#
loop_
_entity_poly.entity_id
_entity_poly.type
_entity_poly.pdbx_seq_one_letter_code
_entity_poly.pdbx_strand_id
1 'polypeptide(L)'
;RMSSIEGSVLLLTKITRSEMGVYMCIASNGVPPTVSKRLMLHVHFRPVIQVPNQLVGTPGGTDVTLQCHVEASPKAINYWTRASGEMIVWSPKYVMNEQSTPYYATVMYLTIKDIHNADLGGYKCVSKNSMGEAEGTIRLYAMELNRNGRINLEEDEDFEKEKGAEETGGGSQGPLREEGRDERAPTPGTSAAGLPSPFRAAVIIIFLKTAL
;
A
#
# COMPACT_ATOMS: atom_id res chain seq x y z
N ARG A 1 5.79 13.58 -7.62
CA ARG A 1 5.97 14.71 -8.59
C ARG A 1 4.68 14.82 -9.37
N MET A 2 3.97 15.95 -9.36
CA MET A 2 2.60 16.03 -9.86
C MET A 2 2.57 16.04 -11.39
N SER A 3 2.07 14.97 -11.99
CA SER A 3 1.92 14.83 -13.45
C SER A 3 0.62 15.47 -13.93
N SER A 4 0.69 16.75 -14.31
CA SER A 4 -0.34 17.37 -15.14
C SER A 4 -0.28 16.79 -16.54
N ILE A 5 -1.39 16.24 -17.03
CA ILE A 5 -1.49 15.66 -18.38
C ILE A 5 -2.50 16.49 -19.17
N GLU A 6 -2.06 17.06 -20.28
CA GLU A 6 -2.92 17.80 -21.21
C GLU A 6 -3.52 16.86 -22.27
N GLY A 7 -4.80 17.07 -22.59
CA GLY A 7 -5.54 16.30 -23.59
C GLY A 7 -6.98 16.03 -23.16
N SER A 8 -7.85 15.77 -24.13
CA SER A 8 -9.27 15.46 -23.89
C SER A 8 -9.52 14.08 -23.28
N VAL A 9 -8.51 13.20 -23.29
CA VAL A 9 -8.58 11.82 -22.78
C VAL A 9 -7.35 11.53 -21.92
N LEU A 10 -7.57 11.14 -20.67
CA LEU A 10 -6.54 10.56 -19.80
C LEU A 10 -6.53 9.04 -19.97
N LEU A 11 -5.46 8.50 -20.55
CA LEU A 11 -5.24 7.05 -20.66
C LEU A 11 -4.34 6.58 -19.51
N LEU A 12 -4.87 5.73 -18.64
CA LEU A 12 -4.12 5.04 -17.58
C LEU A 12 -4.02 3.54 -17.95
N THR A 13 -2.84 2.94 -17.82
CA THR A 13 -2.61 1.53 -18.16
C THR A 13 -1.78 0.85 -17.07
N LYS A 14 -2.03 -0.45 -16.83
CA LYS A 14 -1.40 -1.22 -15.74
C LYS A 14 -1.62 -0.60 -14.34
N ILE A 15 -2.83 -0.07 -14.12
CA ILE A 15 -3.22 0.72 -12.94
C ILE A 15 -2.88 0.01 -11.62
N THR A 16 -2.20 0.75 -10.74
CA THR A 16 -1.72 0.32 -9.43
C THR A 16 -2.54 0.91 -8.27
N ARG A 17 -2.36 0.40 -7.04
CA ARG A 17 -3.03 0.94 -5.83
C ARG A 17 -2.78 2.44 -5.63
N SER A 18 -1.56 2.91 -5.89
CA SER A 18 -1.15 4.31 -5.75
C SER A 18 -1.74 5.24 -6.83
N GLU A 19 -2.40 4.71 -7.86
CA GLU A 19 -3.21 5.49 -8.81
C GLU A 19 -4.62 5.76 -8.30
N MET A 20 -5.18 4.98 -7.36
CA MET A 20 -6.48 5.27 -6.74
C MET A 20 -6.50 6.68 -6.12
N GLY A 21 -7.58 7.42 -6.31
CA GLY A 21 -7.76 8.75 -5.73
C GLY A 21 -8.59 9.70 -6.59
N VAL A 22 -8.65 10.96 -6.18
CA VAL A 22 -9.36 12.01 -6.91
C VAL A 22 -8.48 12.58 -8.02
N TYR A 23 -9.03 12.59 -9.22
CA TYR A 23 -8.54 13.30 -10.39
C TYR A 23 -9.44 14.52 -10.63
N MET A 24 -8.85 15.61 -11.13
CA MET A 24 -9.56 16.82 -11.49
C MET A 24 -9.31 17.09 -12.97
N CYS A 25 -10.38 17.02 -13.76
CA CYS A 25 -10.40 17.46 -15.15
C CYS A 25 -10.73 18.96 -15.15
N ILE A 26 -9.84 19.78 -15.70
CA ILE A 26 -9.99 21.23 -15.85
C ILE A 26 -10.17 21.52 -17.34
N ALA A 27 -11.11 22.38 -17.71
CA ALA A 27 -11.28 22.84 -19.08
C ALA A 27 -11.26 24.38 -19.14
N SER A 28 -10.36 24.93 -19.96
CA SER A 28 -10.18 26.38 -20.15
C SER A 28 -9.99 26.72 -21.63
N ASN A 29 -10.60 27.82 -22.07
CA ASN A 29 -10.40 28.40 -23.41
C ASN A 29 -9.69 29.77 -23.35
N GLY A 30 -9.06 30.09 -22.20
CA GLY A 30 -8.45 31.39 -21.93
C GLY A 30 -9.42 32.47 -21.44
N VAL A 31 -10.74 32.25 -21.47
CA VAL A 31 -11.76 33.20 -21.00
C VAL A 31 -12.29 32.75 -19.62
N PRO A 32 -12.26 33.60 -18.59
CA PRO A 32 -12.85 33.26 -17.29
C PRO A 32 -14.39 33.13 -17.35
N PRO A 33 -15.01 32.27 -16.51
CA PRO A 33 -14.39 31.37 -15.55
C PRO A 33 -13.91 30.06 -16.18
N THR A 34 -12.74 29.59 -15.76
CA THR A 34 -12.28 28.21 -16.06
C THR A 34 -13.09 27.21 -15.23
N VAL A 35 -13.54 26.13 -15.85
CA VAL A 35 -14.39 25.11 -15.19
C VAL A 35 -13.59 23.85 -14.86
N SER A 36 -14.03 23.09 -13.85
CA SER A 36 -13.42 21.80 -13.53
C SER A 36 -14.43 20.79 -12.96
N LYS A 37 -14.10 19.50 -13.07
CA LYS A 37 -14.88 18.38 -12.55
C LYS A 37 -13.97 17.40 -11.82
N ARG A 38 -14.36 17.02 -10.60
CA ARG A 38 -13.71 15.94 -9.83
C ARG A 38 -14.22 14.57 -10.30
N LEU A 39 -13.30 13.62 -10.36
CA LEU A 39 -13.48 12.25 -10.83
C LEU A 39 -12.78 11.33 -9.81
N MET A 40 -13.46 10.33 -9.27
CA MET A 40 -12.85 9.39 -8.32
C MET A 40 -12.47 8.09 -9.03
N LEU A 41 -11.18 7.77 -9.07
CA LEU A 41 -10.70 6.49 -9.60
C LEU A 41 -10.64 5.48 -8.46
N HIS A 42 -11.52 4.47 -8.50
CA HIS A 42 -11.48 3.31 -7.62
C HIS A 42 -10.68 2.17 -8.27
N VAL A 43 -9.88 1.47 -7.47
CA VAL A 43 -9.05 0.33 -7.90
C VAL A 43 -9.30 -0.81 -6.92
N HIS A 44 -9.86 -1.93 -7.37
CA HIS A 44 -10.21 -3.04 -6.48
C HIS A 44 -9.06 -4.05 -6.33
N PHE A 45 -8.82 -4.50 -5.09
CA PHE A 45 -7.78 -5.46 -4.72
C PHE A 45 -8.16 -6.23 -3.44
N ARG A 46 -7.54 -7.41 -3.25
CA ARG A 46 -7.68 -8.21 -2.03
C ARG A 46 -7.16 -7.46 -0.81
N PRO A 47 -7.69 -7.70 0.41
CA PRO A 47 -7.14 -7.10 1.62
C PRO A 47 -5.66 -7.44 1.78
N VAL A 48 -4.87 -6.48 2.25
CA VAL A 48 -3.47 -6.64 2.62
C VAL A 48 -3.34 -6.23 4.09
N ILE A 49 -2.84 -7.14 4.92
CA ILE A 49 -2.65 -6.88 6.36
C ILE A 49 -1.16 -6.72 6.65
N GLN A 50 -0.82 -5.68 7.41
CA GLN A 50 0.49 -5.47 8.00
C GLN A 50 0.35 -5.51 9.53
N VAL A 51 1.19 -6.32 10.17
CA VAL A 51 1.22 -6.49 11.62
C VAL A 51 2.50 -5.84 12.13
N PRO A 52 2.45 -4.65 12.77
CA PRO A 52 3.65 -3.94 13.21
C PRO A 52 4.39 -4.68 14.34
N ASN A 53 3.64 -5.32 15.25
CA ASN A 53 4.18 -6.09 16.38
C ASN A 53 3.61 -7.51 16.33
N GLN A 54 4.35 -8.45 15.72
CA GLN A 54 3.93 -9.87 15.60
C GLN A 54 4.08 -10.65 16.90
N LEU A 55 4.89 -10.15 17.84
CA LEU A 55 5.15 -10.74 19.15
C LEU A 55 4.96 -9.63 20.20
N VAL A 56 4.09 -9.85 21.19
CA VAL A 56 3.70 -8.84 22.18
C VAL A 56 3.80 -9.44 23.58
N GLY A 57 4.65 -8.86 24.42
CA GLY A 57 4.78 -9.22 25.83
C GLY A 57 3.85 -8.36 26.70
N THR A 58 3.26 -8.93 27.73
CA THR A 58 2.43 -8.21 28.72
C THR A 58 2.52 -8.86 30.09
N PRO A 59 2.52 -8.09 31.20
CA PRO A 59 2.38 -8.67 32.54
C PRO A 59 0.98 -9.24 32.76
N GLY A 60 0.83 -10.12 33.75
CA GLY A 60 -0.48 -10.50 34.26
C GLY A 60 -1.20 -9.34 34.97
N GLY A 61 -2.52 -9.30 34.88
CA GLY A 61 -3.36 -8.26 35.50
C GLY A 61 -3.33 -6.89 34.82
N THR A 62 -2.76 -6.77 33.61
CA THR A 62 -2.74 -5.51 32.83
C THR A 62 -3.58 -5.60 31.56
N ASP A 63 -4.00 -4.44 31.04
CA ASP A 63 -4.63 -4.32 29.72
C ASP A 63 -3.55 -4.23 28.62
N VAL A 64 -3.73 -4.98 27.52
CA VAL A 64 -2.85 -4.96 26.34
C VAL A 64 -3.67 -4.65 25.08
N THR A 65 -3.09 -3.94 24.10
CA THR A 65 -3.76 -3.67 22.82
C THR A 65 -2.97 -4.22 21.64
N LEU A 66 -3.58 -5.13 20.88
CA LEU A 66 -3.07 -5.65 19.62
C LEU A 66 -3.51 -4.74 18.47
N GLN A 67 -2.68 -4.60 17.44
CA GLN A 67 -2.88 -3.66 16.33
C GLN A 67 -2.56 -4.31 14.98
N CYS A 68 -3.41 -4.09 13.98
CA CYS A 68 -3.14 -4.44 12.58
C CYS A 68 -3.48 -3.27 11.66
N HIS A 69 -2.68 -3.06 10.61
CA HIS A 69 -2.99 -2.15 9.52
C HIS A 69 -3.56 -2.95 8.35
N VAL A 70 -4.67 -2.49 7.77
CA VAL A 70 -5.37 -3.15 6.67
C VAL A 70 -5.51 -2.18 5.50
N GLU A 71 -5.11 -2.59 4.31
CA GLU A 71 -5.51 -1.94 3.05
C GLU A 71 -6.49 -2.83 2.29
N ALA A 72 -7.67 -2.32 1.91
CA ALA A 72 -8.66 -3.08 1.13
C ALA A 72 -9.54 -2.17 0.27
N SER A 73 -9.85 -2.61 -0.96
CA SER A 73 -10.85 -1.96 -1.82
C SER A 73 -11.61 -2.98 -2.69
N PRO A 74 -12.96 -3.07 -2.65
CA PRO A 74 -13.88 -2.34 -1.78
C PRO A 74 -13.60 -2.52 -0.28
N LYS A 75 -14.22 -1.68 0.57
CA LYS A 75 -14.04 -1.75 2.03
C LYS A 75 -14.32 -3.18 2.51
N ALA A 76 -13.39 -3.71 3.30
CA ALA A 76 -13.50 -5.04 3.89
C ALA A 76 -14.36 -5.06 5.16
N ILE A 77 -14.84 -6.26 5.49
CA ILE A 77 -15.27 -6.62 6.84
C ILE A 77 -14.01 -7.07 7.59
N ASN A 78 -13.83 -6.54 8.79
CA ASN A 78 -12.66 -6.77 9.64
C ASN A 78 -13.12 -7.47 10.93
N TYR A 79 -12.38 -8.47 11.40
CA TYR A 79 -12.69 -9.18 12.65
C TYR A 79 -11.44 -9.83 13.27
N TRP A 80 -11.55 -10.24 14.53
CA TRP A 80 -10.48 -10.91 15.26
C TRP A 80 -10.86 -12.36 15.58
N THR A 81 -9.87 -13.25 15.57
CA THR A 81 -10.01 -14.63 16.05
C THR A 81 -8.85 -15.00 16.98
N ARG A 82 -9.02 -16.06 17.78
CA ARG A 82 -7.89 -16.82 18.32
C ARG A 82 -7.21 -17.61 17.19
N ALA A 83 -5.97 -18.05 17.41
CA ALA A 83 -5.27 -18.94 16.47
C ALA A 83 -5.95 -20.33 16.31
N SER A 84 -6.83 -20.71 17.25
CA SER A 84 -7.74 -21.86 17.14
C SER A 84 -8.87 -21.68 16.11
N GLY A 85 -9.06 -20.46 15.57
CA GLY A 85 -10.17 -20.12 14.68
C GLY A 85 -11.43 -19.61 15.40
N GLU A 86 -11.46 -19.63 16.74
CA GLU A 86 -12.56 -19.07 17.53
C GLU A 86 -12.69 -17.56 17.32
N MET A 87 -13.87 -17.07 16.93
CA MET A 87 -14.12 -15.65 16.70
C MET A 87 -14.21 -14.88 18.03
N ILE A 88 -13.47 -13.77 18.12
CA ILE A 88 -13.45 -12.91 19.30
C ILE A 88 -14.59 -11.91 19.19
N VAL A 89 -15.54 -11.99 20.13
CA VAL A 89 -16.73 -11.14 20.20
C VAL A 89 -16.54 -10.03 21.25
N TRP A 90 -17.13 -8.87 21.00
CA TRP A 90 -17.05 -7.73 21.92
C TRP A 90 -17.59 -8.09 23.31
N SER A 91 -16.85 -7.71 24.35
CA SER A 91 -17.17 -7.98 25.75
C SER A 91 -16.39 -7.04 26.68
N PRO A 92 -16.66 -7.03 28.00
CA PRO A 92 -15.82 -6.32 28.96
C PRO A 92 -14.34 -6.76 28.94
N LYS A 93 -14.06 -7.99 28.49
CA LYS A 93 -12.73 -8.57 28.32
C LYS A 93 -12.05 -8.16 27.01
N TYR A 94 -12.82 -8.12 25.92
CA TYR A 94 -12.34 -7.86 24.56
C TYR A 94 -13.02 -6.63 23.96
N VAL A 95 -12.30 -5.51 23.94
CA VAL A 95 -12.78 -4.25 23.33
C VAL A 95 -12.09 -4.05 21.99
N MET A 96 -12.88 -3.95 20.92
CA MET A 96 -12.37 -3.75 19.56
C MET A 96 -12.67 -2.34 19.08
N ASN A 97 -11.79 -1.78 18.24
CA ASN A 97 -11.98 -0.48 17.60
C ASN A 97 -11.38 -0.48 16.18
N GLU A 98 -11.93 0.33 15.28
CA GLU A 98 -11.43 0.52 13.92
C GLU A 98 -11.27 2.01 13.60
N GLN A 99 -10.05 2.42 13.23
CA GLN A 99 -9.77 3.76 12.74
C GLN A 99 -9.59 3.70 11.23
N SER A 100 -10.63 4.05 10.46
CA SER A 100 -10.49 4.22 9.01
C SER A 100 -9.64 5.45 8.68
N THR A 101 -8.55 5.22 7.96
CA THR A 101 -7.72 6.25 7.35
C THR A 101 -8.17 6.46 5.88
N PRO A 102 -7.61 7.41 5.11
CA PRO A 102 -8.20 7.79 3.83
C PRO A 102 -8.34 6.64 2.79
N TYR A 103 -9.47 6.67 2.07
CA TYR A 103 -9.83 5.90 0.86
C TYR A 103 -9.89 4.37 0.94
N TYR A 104 -8.88 3.68 1.49
CA TYR A 104 -8.78 2.22 1.48
C TYR A 104 -8.04 1.62 2.67
N ALA A 105 -7.44 2.43 3.54
CA ALA A 105 -6.68 1.96 4.69
C ALA A 105 -7.51 2.04 5.99
N THR A 106 -7.27 1.12 6.93
CA THR A 106 -7.95 1.08 8.24
C THR A 106 -7.03 0.41 9.26
N VAL A 107 -6.95 0.97 10.47
CA VAL A 107 -6.24 0.37 11.60
C VAL A 107 -7.24 -0.36 12.49
N MET A 108 -7.04 -1.66 12.68
CA MET A 108 -7.78 -2.50 13.62
C MET A 108 -7.06 -2.51 14.97
N TYR A 109 -7.82 -2.37 16.05
CA TYR A 109 -7.35 -2.53 17.42
C TYR A 109 -8.17 -3.60 18.15
N LEU A 110 -7.50 -4.42 18.97
CA LEU A 110 -8.12 -5.31 19.94
C LEU A 110 -7.44 -5.09 21.30
N THR A 111 -8.13 -4.42 22.22
CA THR A 111 -7.73 -4.31 23.62
C THR A 111 -8.27 -5.52 24.38
N ILE A 112 -7.35 -6.29 24.97
CA ILE A 112 -7.63 -7.42 25.85
C ILE A 112 -7.33 -6.94 27.27
N LYS A 113 -8.33 -7.00 28.15
CA LYS A 113 -8.22 -6.49 29.53
C LYS A 113 -7.71 -7.52 30.51
N ASP A 114 -7.10 -7.07 31.60
CA ASP A 114 -6.82 -7.89 32.80
C ASP A 114 -6.21 -9.26 32.45
N ILE A 115 -5.01 -9.26 31.87
CA ILE A 115 -4.44 -10.47 31.25
C ILE A 115 -4.17 -11.60 32.26
N HIS A 116 -4.65 -12.79 31.91
CA HIS A 116 -4.43 -14.05 32.62
C HIS A 116 -3.82 -15.10 31.68
N ASN A 117 -3.36 -16.24 32.21
CA ASN A 117 -2.70 -17.29 31.42
C ASN A 117 -3.57 -17.87 30.29
N ALA A 118 -4.91 -17.79 30.40
CA ALA A 118 -5.85 -18.21 29.35
C ALA A 118 -5.98 -17.18 28.20
N ASP A 119 -5.46 -15.97 28.36
CA ASP A 119 -5.39 -14.96 27.29
C ASP A 119 -4.16 -15.16 26.41
N LEU A 120 -3.09 -15.74 26.93
CA LEU A 120 -1.84 -15.95 26.20
C LEU A 120 -2.03 -16.86 24.97
N GLY A 121 -1.11 -16.75 24.00
CA GLY A 121 -1.10 -17.53 22.77
C GLY A 121 -1.36 -16.69 21.52
N GLY A 122 -1.81 -17.35 20.45
CA GLY A 122 -2.00 -16.72 19.14
C GLY A 122 -3.35 -16.04 18.97
N TYR A 123 -3.32 -14.84 18.40
CA TYR A 123 -4.44 -14.06 17.91
C TYR A 123 -4.27 -13.80 16.41
N LYS A 124 -5.39 -13.64 15.69
CA LYS A 124 -5.40 -13.22 14.29
C LYS A 124 -6.32 -12.04 14.08
N CYS A 125 -5.87 -11.07 13.31
CA CYS A 125 -6.74 -10.09 12.65
C CYS A 125 -7.03 -10.61 11.23
N VAL A 126 -8.29 -10.63 10.84
CA VAL A 126 -8.76 -11.15 9.54
C VAL A 126 -9.57 -10.07 8.84
N SER A 127 -9.35 -9.93 7.53
CA SER A 127 -10.01 -8.93 6.69
C SER A 127 -10.47 -9.54 5.38
N LYS A 128 -11.72 -9.29 5.00
CA LYS A 128 -12.41 -9.95 3.89
C LYS A 128 -13.22 -8.95 3.05
N ASN A 129 -13.01 -8.91 1.74
CA ASN A 129 -13.82 -8.13 0.79
C ASN A 129 -14.24 -8.97 -0.43
N SER A 130 -14.93 -8.36 -1.39
CA SER A 130 -15.42 -9.05 -2.61
C SER A 130 -14.32 -9.58 -3.53
N MET A 131 -13.06 -9.19 -3.32
CA MET A 131 -11.91 -9.67 -4.11
C MET A 131 -11.22 -10.87 -3.44
N GLY A 132 -11.42 -11.08 -2.13
CA GLY A 132 -10.79 -12.14 -1.34
C GLY A 132 -10.53 -11.73 0.11
N GLU A 133 -9.55 -12.39 0.73
CA GLU A 133 -9.34 -12.42 2.17
C GLU A 133 -7.85 -12.43 2.52
N ALA A 134 -7.50 -11.92 3.70
CA ALA A 134 -6.17 -12.00 4.29
C ALA A 134 -6.24 -12.06 5.82
N GLU A 135 -5.23 -12.65 6.44
CA GLU A 135 -5.05 -12.70 7.89
C GLU A 135 -3.65 -12.24 8.29
N GLY A 136 -3.52 -11.67 9.50
CA GLY A 136 -2.25 -11.36 10.16
C GLY A 136 -2.26 -11.96 11.57
N THR A 137 -1.17 -12.65 11.95
CA THR A 137 -1.06 -13.32 13.25
C THR A 137 -0.21 -12.52 14.22
N ILE A 138 -0.62 -12.48 15.50
CA ILE A 138 0.11 -11.89 16.62
C ILE A 138 0.19 -12.94 17.74
N ARG A 139 1.37 -13.15 18.33
CA ARG A 139 1.57 -14.00 19.52
C ARG A 139 1.66 -13.13 20.77
N LEU A 140 0.73 -13.33 21.70
CA LEU A 140 0.71 -12.73 23.02
C LEU A 140 1.41 -13.68 24.02
N TYR A 141 2.33 -13.17 24.83
CA TYR A 141 3.03 -13.94 25.84
C TYR A 141 3.18 -13.16 27.16
N ALA A 142 3.35 -13.87 28.26
CA ALA A 142 3.61 -13.25 29.56
C ALA A 142 5.01 -12.62 29.55
N MET A 143 5.13 -11.37 30.00
CA MET A 143 6.41 -10.73 30.28
C MET A 143 6.62 -10.64 31.79
N GLU A 144 7.67 -11.29 32.28
CA GLU A 144 8.03 -11.24 33.69
C GLU A 144 8.68 -9.90 34.03
N LEU A 145 8.00 -9.09 34.85
CA LEU A 145 8.55 -7.85 35.38
C LEU A 145 9.57 -8.17 36.48
N ASN A 146 10.81 -8.46 36.07
CA ASN A 146 11.91 -8.70 37.00
C ASN A 146 12.13 -7.48 37.90
N ARG A 147 11.65 -7.58 39.15
CA ARG A 147 11.70 -6.53 40.18
C ARG A 147 13.11 -5.99 40.47
N ASN A 148 14.16 -6.72 40.08
CA ASN A 148 15.56 -6.35 40.32
C ASN A 148 16.31 -5.91 39.03
N GLY A 149 15.60 -5.52 37.97
CA GLY A 149 16.17 -4.66 36.92
C GLY A 149 17.29 -5.28 36.07
N ARG A 150 17.32 -6.60 35.91
CA ARG A 150 18.18 -7.29 34.93
C ARG A 150 17.30 -7.95 33.88
N ILE A 151 17.52 -7.60 32.61
CA ILE A 151 16.91 -8.31 31.49
C ILE A 151 17.70 -9.59 31.31
N ASN A 152 17.10 -10.74 31.60
CA ASN A 152 17.57 -12.00 31.04
C ASN A 152 16.97 -12.10 29.65
N LEU A 153 17.78 -11.79 28.64
CA LEU A 153 17.56 -12.32 27.30
C LEU A 153 18.06 -13.76 27.36
N GLU A 154 17.14 -14.71 27.40
CA GLU A 154 17.48 -16.10 27.09
C GLU A 154 17.64 -16.16 25.57
N GLU A 155 18.89 -16.22 25.13
CA GLU A 155 19.23 -16.29 23.71
C GLU A 155 18.97 -17.72 23.22
N ASP A 156 17.89 -17.91 22.46
CA ASP A 156 17.59 -19.16 21.76
C ASP A 156 18.68 -19.44 20.69
N GLU A 157 19.79 -20.06 21.10
CA GLU A 157 20.93 -20.47 20.24
C GLU A 157 20.56 -21.61 19.26
N ASP A 158 19.62 -21.39 18.33
CA ASP A 158 19.24 -22.43 17.36
C ASP A 158 18.78 -21.92 15.98
N PHE A 159 19.52 -20.95 15.38
CA PHE A 159 19.33 -20.63 13.95
C PHE A 159 20.55 -20.09 13.16
N GLU A 160 21.76 -20.69 13.28
CA GLU A 160 22.78 -20.58 12.21
C GLU A 160 23.43 -21.93 11.84
N LYS A 161 22.76 -22.62 10.91
CA LYS A 161 23.30 -23.56 9.89
C LYS A 161 22.27 -23.54 8.74
N GLU A 162 22.61 -23.43 7.45
CA GLU A 162 23.92 -23.59 6.81
C GLU A 162 24.21 -22.43 5.83
N LYS A 163 25.47 -21.99 5.74
CA LYS A 163 26.04 -21.36 4.54
C LYS A 163 27.49 -21.82 4.39
N GLY A 164 27.82 -22.45 3.26
CA GLY A 164 29.17 -22.96 3.02
C GLY A 164 29.34 -23.73 1.72
N ALA A 165 29.37 -23.03 0.58
CA ALA A 165 30.05 -23.47 -0.64
C ALA A 165 30.32 -22.24 -1.53
N GLU A 166 31.54 -22.13 -2.07
CA GLU A 166 32.02 -21.02 -2.90
C GLU A 166 32.93 -21.58 -4.00
N GLU A 167 32.71 -21.16 -5.25
CA GLU A 167 33.63 -21.27 -6.41
C GLU A 167 33.01 -20.37 -7.51
N THR A 168 33.62 -19.33 -8.09
CA THR A 168 34.97 -19.00 -8.62
C THR A 168 35.21 -19.45 -10.08
N GLY A 169 35.96 -18.63 -10.84
CA GLY A 169 36.01 -18.61 -12.31
C GLY A 169 34.95 -17.67 -12.92
N GLY A 170 35.21 -16.75 -13.86
CA GLY A 170 36.32 -16.59 -14.81
C GLY A 170 35.86 -16.94 -16.23
N GLY A 171 36.02 -16.15 -17.30
CA GLY A 171 36.58 -14.79 -17.45
C GLY A 171 37.20 -14.60 -18.84
N SER A 172 36.75 -13.63 -19.65
CA SER A 172 37.28 -13.37 -21.01
C SER A 172 36.97 -11.94 -21.53
N GLN A 173 37.62 -11.51 -22.62
CA GLN A 173 37.82 -10.10 -22.98
C GLN A 173 37.18 -9.65 -24.32
N GLY A 174 36.55 -8.48 -24.33
CA GLY A 174 36.52 -7.49 -25.45
C GLY A 174 35.97 -7.91 -26.83
N PRO A 175 36.15 -7.07 -27.89
CA PRO A 175 36.68 -5.70 -27.92
C PRO A 175 35.67 -4.64 -28.49
N LEU A 176 36.15 -3.45 -28.87
CA LEU A 176 35.37 -2.30 -29.39
C LEU A 176 35.36 -2.23 -30.94
N ARG A 177 34.43 -1.45 -31.54
CA ARG A 177 34.68 -0.21 -32.36
C ARG A 177 33.40 0.24 -33.15
N GLU A 178 33.51 1.30 -33.98
CA GLU A 178 32.48 2.26 -34.41
C GLU A 178 32.18 2.28 -35.95
N GLU A 179 31.20 3.13 -36.33
CA GLU A 179 31.08 3.95 -37.57
C GLU A 179 30.35 3.45 -38.86
N GLY A 180 29.85 4.46 -39.62
CA GLY A 180 29.00 4.39 -40.83
C GLY A 180 27.52 4.71 -40.55
N ARG A 181 26.81 5.72 -41.11
CA ARG A 181 26.99 6.66 -42.26
C ARG A 181 26.96 5.98 -43.64
N ASP A 182 26.26 6.47 -44.69
CA ASP A 182 25.29 7.59 -44.86
C ASP A 182 23.89 6.98 -45.21
N GLU A 183 22.97 7.32 -46.14
CA GLU A 183 22.54 8.39 -47.10
C GLU A 183 21.04 8.03 -47.45
N ARG A 184 20.10 8.76 -48.08
CA ARG A 184 19.81 10.16 -48.52
C ARG A 184 18.26 10.28 -48.69
N ALA A 185 17.70 11.49 -48.79
CA ALA A 185 16.25 11.75 -49.00
C ALA A 185 15.74 11.45 -50.43
N PRO A 186 14.41 11.48 -50.65
CA PRO A 186 13.89 12.63 -51.43
C PRO A 186 12.62 13.31 -50.89
N THR A 187 12.54 14.61 -51.15
CA THR A 187 11.35 15.47 -51.18
C THR A 187 11.13 15.91 -52.65
N PRO A 188 10.04 16.61 -53.07
CA PRO A 188 8.99 17.24 -52.27
C PRO A 188 7.54 16.90 -52.67
N GLY A 189 6.60 17.21 -51.76
CA GLY A 189 5.16 17.23 -52.02
C GLY A 189 4.53 18.49 -51.39
N THR A 190 4.31 19.51 -52.21
CA THR A 190 3.76 20.80 -51.76
C THR A 190 2.28 20.68 -51.42
N SER A 191 1.88 21.09 -50.21
CA SER A 191 0.48 21.36 -49.88
C SER A 191 0.37 22.62 -49.00
N ALA A 192 -0.75 23.32 -49.12
CA ALA A 192 -0.87 24.73 -48.74
C ALA A 192 -0.66 25.02 -47.25
N ALA A 193 0.13 26.07 -46.97
CA ALA A 193 0.11 26.73 -45.68
C ALA A 193 -1.23 27.47 -45.49
N GLY A 194 -2.20 26.82 -44.87
CA GLY A 194 -3.45 27.47 -44.45
C GLY A 194 -3.16 28.52 -43.38
N LEU A 195 -3.71 29.73 -43.53
CA LEU A 195 -3.54 30.80 -42.54
C LEU A 195 -4.14 30.36 -41.18
N PRO A 196 -3.49 30.67 -40.05
CA PRO A 196 -4.05 30.39 -38.74
C PRO A 196 -5.32 31.23 -38.53
N SER A 197 -6.46 30.56 -38.31
CA SER A 197 -7.71 31.24 -37.97
C SER A 197 -7.56 31.90 -36.58
N PRO A 198 -7.77 33.23 -36.45
CA PRO A 198 -7.45 33.95 -35.21
C PRO A 198 -8.39 33.63 -34.04
N PHE A 199 -9.51 32.91 -34.26
CA PHE A 199 -10.53 32.66 -33.25
C PHE A 199 -11.00 31.20 -33.16
N ARG A 200 -10.07 30.23 -33.24
CA ARG A 200 -10.26 28.94 -32.56
C ARG A 200 -9.58 28.97 -31.20
N ALA A 201 -10.30 29.49 -30.20
CA ALA A 201 -9.90 29.34 -28.80
C ALA A 201 -9.92 27.84 -28.44
N ALA A 202 -8.74 27.21 -28.47
CA ALA A 202 -8.60 25.80 -28.15
C ALA A 202 -8.96 25.56 -26.68
N VAL A 203 -9.83 24.59 -26.43
CA VAL A 203 -10.15 24.18 -25.05
C VAL A 203 -9.00 23.30 -24.56
N ILE A 204 -8.13 23.89 -23.74
CA ILE A 204 -7.08 23.18 -23.02
C ILE A 204 -7.79 22.36 -21.93
N ILE A 205 -7.63 21.04 -22.01
CA ILE A 205 -8.12 20.11 -20.99
C ILE A 205 -6.91 19.57 -20.24
N ILE A 206 -6.91 19.71 -18.91
CA ILE A 206 -5.82 19.29 -18.03
C ILE A 206 -6.36 18.31 -16.99
N PHE A 207 -5.72 17.16 -16.87
CA PHE A 207 -5.93 16.22 -15.77
C PHE A 207 -4.85 16.41 -14.70
N LEU A 208 -5.28 16.68 -13.46
CA LEU A 208 -4.46 16.66 -12.26
C LEU A 208 -4.90 15.53 -11.33
N LYS A 209 -3.99 14.68 -10.85
CA LYS A 209 -4.26 13.88 -9.64
C LYS A 209 -4.01 14.77 -8.41
N THR A 210 -4.99 14.88 -7.52
CA THR A 210 -4.79 15.59 -6.26
C THR A 210 -3.94 14.74 -5.32
N ALA A 211 -2.87 15.30 -4.78
CA ALA A 211 -2.15 14.72 -3.66
C ALA A 211 -2.98 14.78 -2.37
N LEU A 212 -2.55 14.00 -1.38
CA LEU A 212 -2.99 13.99 0.02
C LEU A 212 -1.75 14.22 0.88
#